data_AF-A0A353AZ65-F1
#
_entry.id   AF-A0A353AZ65-F1
#
_cell.length_a   1.000
_cell.length_b   1.000
_cell.length_c   1.000
_cell.angle_alpha   90.00
_cell.angle_beta   90.00
_cell.angle_gamma   90.00
#
_symmetry.space_group_name_H-M   'P 1'
#
loop_
_entity.id
_entity.type
_entity.pdbx_description
1 polymer ?
#
loop_
_entity_poly.entity_id
_entity_poly.type
_entity_poly.pdbx_seq_one_letter_code
_entity_poly.pdbx_strand_id
1 'polypeptide(L)'
;MTPESILDQLIASAAATAGQEQSLAESSMGLFHAFRPDGLQDHAFLDAVLGGEEFRDRLNAVFAAVGDGRRSDGMKDAYFIVRDPPHLNIQRAETITQDFVSSALVAAGYGESQPALRLLEGKAPKAPRRADEQCTLMKQLCNEIPSGLAARHREGSLGHLLSESLYFLACDQWLCEYVRQPLLESEVENADAERCLSAYFELWRHGVKFRIFNDREVAFYLPRRTDGTLIQAGQFARH
;
A
#
# COMPACT_ATOMS: atom_id res chain seq x y z
N MET A 1 1.68 -2.83 28.37
CA MET A 1 2.86 -2.99 27.50
C MET A 1 3.04 -1.67 26.76
N THR A 2 4.24 -1.08 26.72
CA THR A 2 4.46 0.21 26.03
C THR A 2 4.72 -0.04 24.54
N PRO A 3 4.36 0.88 23.62
CA PRO A 3 4.65 0.74 22.18
C PRO A 3 6.10 0.35 21.85
N GLU A 4 7.08 0.81 22.61
CA GLU A 4 8.49 0.47 22.44
C GLU A 4 8.77 -0.99 22.80
N SER A 5 8.24 -1.46 23.93
CA SER A 5 8.40 -2.87 24.35
C SER A 5 7.74 -3.86 23.37
N ILE A 6 6.77 -3.38 22.60
CA ILE A 6 6.10 -4.13 21.54
C ILE A 6 7.01 -4.24 20.32
N LEU A 7 7.56 -3.10 19.89
CA LEU A 7 8.51 -3.04 18.78
C LEU A 7 9.75 -3.91 19.06
N ASP A 8 10.28 -3.85 20.28
CA ASP A 8 11.42 -4.68 20.70
C ASP A 8 11.14 -6.18 20.58
N GLN A 9 9.94 -6.61 20.98
CA GLN A 9 9.52 -8.01 20.82
C GLN A 9 9.36 -8.41 19.36
N LEU A 10 8.82 -7.52 18.51
CA LEU A 10 8.70 -7.76 17.08
C LEU A 10 10.08 -7.90 16.42
N ILE A 11 11.04 -7.04 16.78
CA ILE A 11 12.43 -7.11 16.31
C ILE A 11 13.08 -8.42 16.76
N ALA A 12 12.93 -8.80 18.03
CA ALA A 12 13.46 -10.05 18.56
C ALA A 12 12.88 -11.27 17.83
N SER A 13 11.57 -11.24 17.56
CA SER A 13 10.87 -12.29 16.81
C SER A 13 11.39 -12.39 15.37
N ALA A 14 11.55 -11.26 14.67
CA ALA A 14 12.11 -11.25 13.32
C ALA A 14 13.55 -11.80 13.27
N ALA A 15 14.38 -11.44 14.25
CA ALA A 15 15.74 -11.96 14.37
C ALA A 15 15.77 -13.48 14.59
N ALA A 16 14.84 -14.02 15.37
CA ALA A 16 14.71 -15.46 15.57
C ALA A 16 14.29 -16.18 14.28
N THR A 17 13.37 -15.61 13.50
CA THR A 17 12.89 -16.19 12.24
C THR A 17 13.95 -16.14 11.13
N ALA A 18 14.78 -15.10 11.07
CA ALA A 18 15.77 -14.92 10.01
C ALA A 18 17.00 -15.86 10.08
N GLY A 19 17.27 -16.47 11.23
CA GLY A 19 18.51 -17.23 11.48
C GLY A 19 19.75 -16.33 11.61
N GLN A 20 20.83 -16.84 12.22
CA GLN A 20 22.03 -16.06 12.63
C GLN A 20 22.84 -15.38 11.50
N GLU A 21 22.46 -15.50 10.22
CA GLU A 21 23.27 -15.00 9.08
C GLU A 21 22.80 -13.69 8.44
N GLN A 22 21.74 -13.04 8.94
CA GLN A 22 21.35 -11.72 8.45
C GLN A 22 21.41 -10.69 9.57
N SER A 23 22.30 -9.70 9.39
CA SER A 23 22.22 -8.41 10.09
C SER A 23 20.97 -7.65 9.63
N LEU A 24 19.80 -8.16 10.03
CA LEU A 24 18.46 -7.60 9.79
C LEU A 24 18.04 -6.67 10.94
N ALA A 25 18.79 -6.68 12.04
CA ALA A 25 18.47 -5.96 13.27
C ALA A 25 18.83 -4.46 13.24
N GLU A 26 19.57 -3.98 12.23
CA GLU A 26 20.06 -2.60 12.20
C GLU A 26 19.26 -1.66 11.26
N SER A 27 18.28 -2.17 10.50
CA SER A 27 17.45 -1.31 9.65
C SER A 27 15.99 -1.74 9.64
N SER A 28 15.10 -0.84 10.06
CA SER A 28 13.64 -0.86 9.83
C SER A 28 13.23 -1.41 8.46
N MET A 29 14.06 -1.21 7.43
CA MET A 29 13.88 -1.69 6.06
C MET A 29 13.66 -3.21 5.89
N GLY A 30 14.06 -4.03 6.86
CA GLY A 30 14.02 -5.50 6.72
C GLY A 30 13.05 -6.22 7.66
N LEU A 31 12.43 -5.51 8.61
CA LEU A 31 11.72 -6.12 9.73
C LEU A 31 10.69 -7.17 9.29
N PHE A 32 9.87 -6.81 8.30
CA PHE A 32 8.80 -7.69 7.84
C PHE A 32 9.22 -8.71 6.78
N HIS A 33 10.43 -8.60 6.23
CA HIS A 33 10.96 -9.61 5.29
C HIS A 33 11.18 -10.96 5.97
N ALA A 34 11.45 -10.98 7.28
CA ALA A 34 11.64 -12.20 8.06
C ALA A 34 10.38 -13.08 8.10
N PHE A 35 9.19 -12.50 7.95
CA PHE A 35 7.91 -13.21 8.04
C PHE A 35 7.35 -13.64 6.67
N ARG A 36 8.06 -13.35 5.57
CA ARG A 36 7.59 -13.72 4.22
C ARG A 36 8.03 -15.16 3.87
N PRO A 37 7.19 -15.99 3.21
CA PRO A 37 5.82 -15.70 2.75
C PRO A 37 4.73 -16.07 3.77
N ASP A 38 5.07 -16.80 4.83
CA ASP A 38 4.13 -17.50 5.70
C ASP A 38 3.31 -16.55 6.61
N GLY A 39 3.75 -15.30 6.70
CA GLY A 39 3.10 -14.23 7.43
C GLY A 39 3.28 -14.35 8.94
N LEU A 40 2.31 -13.81 9.68
CA LEU A 40 2.37 -13.74 11.15
C LEU A 40 1.65 -14.89 11.86
N GLN A 41 1.33 -15.99 11.15
CA GLN A 41 0.39 -17.01 11.63
C GLN A 41 0.81 -17.70 12.95
N ASP A 42 2.11 -17.87 13.19
CA ASP A 42 2.64 -18.50 14.41
C ASP A 42 2.97 -17.50 15.53
N HIS A 43 2.69 -16.22 15.31
CA HIS A 43 3.05 -15.15 16.24
C HIS A 43 1.84 -14.69 17.05
N ALA A 44 1.21 -15.62 17.80
CA ALA A 44 0.02 -15.37 18.62
C ALA A 44 0.18 -14.21 19.63
N PHE A 45 1.42 -13.88 20.01
CA PHE A 45 1.67 -12.72 20.87
C PHE A 45 1.37 -11.38 20.17
N LEU A 46 1.41 -11.33 18.83
CA LEU A 46 1.11 -10.12 18.05
C LEU A 46 -0.38 -9.76 18.10
N ASP A 47 -1.27 -10.72 18.35
CA ASP A 47 -2.71 -10.46 18.49
C ASP A 47 -3.03 -9.62 19.72
N ALA A 48 -2.30 -9.89 20.80
CA ALA A 48 -2.46 -9.20 22.07
C ALA A 48 -1.75 -7.83 22.09
N VAL A 49 -0.94 -7.54 21.06
CA VAL A 49 0.10 -6.52 21.16
C VAL A 49 0.10 -5.53 19.98
N LEU A 50 -0.15 -5.96 18.73
CA LEU A 50 -0.15 -5.12 17.54
C LEU A 50 -1.54 -4.58 17.14
N GLY A 51 -2.40 -4.25 18.11
CA GLY A 51 -3.70 -3.62 17.79
C GLY A 51 -4.76 -4.56 17.22
N GLY A 52 -4.62 -5.88 17.40
CA GLY A 52 -5.69 -6.85 17.17
C GLY A 52 -5.65 -7.58 15.82
N GLU A 53 -6.68 -8.40 15.60
CA GLU A 53 -6.85 -9.29 14.44
C GLU A 53 -6.75 -8.55 13.09
N GLU A 54 -7.28 -7.33 13.01
CA GLU A 54 -7.35 -6.60 11.75
C GLU A 54 -5.97 -6.15 11.22
N PHE A 55 -5.07 -5.63 12.08
CA PHE A 55 -3.70 -5.27 11.65
C PHE A 55 -2.99 -6.48 11.04
N ARG A 56 -3.07 -7.62 11.74
CA ARG A 56 -2.49 -8.88 11.30
C ARG A 56 -3.11 -9.35 9.97
N ASP A 57 -4.42 -9.25 9.82
CA ASP A 57 -5.11 -9.68 8.61
C ASP A 57 -4.70 -8.85 7.39
N ARG A 58 -4.58 -7.52 7.55
CA ARG A 58 -4.09 -6.63 6.48
C ARG A 58 -2.66 -6.97 6.09
N LEU A 59 -1.78 -7.16 7.07
CA LEU A 59 -0.39 -7.51 6.80
C LEU A 59 -0.25 -8.91 6.17
N ASN A 60 -1.06 -9.89 6.60
CA ASN A 60 -1.17 -11.20 5.96
C ASN A 60 -1.69 -11.11 4.53
N ALA A 61 -2.63 -10.21 4.25
CA ALA A 61 -3.08 -9.96 2.88
C ALA A 61 -1.95 -9.41 2.00
N VAL A 62 -1.07 -8.55 2.56
CA VAL A 62 0.14 -8.09 1.87
C VAL A 62 1.10 -9.26 1.58
N PHE A 63 1.39 -10.12 2.57
CA PHE A 63 2.23 -11.30 2.38
C PHE A 63 1.68 -12.24 1.31
N ALA A 64 0.38 -12.53 1.36
CA ALA A 64 -0.30 -13.37 0.37
C ALA A 64 -0.24 -12.79 -1.04
N ALA A 65 -0.37 -11.46 -1.19
CA ALA A 65 -0.29 -10.80 -2.48
C ALA A 65 1.11 -10.88 -3.12
N VAL A 66 2.18 -10.92 -2.32
CA VAL A 66 3.56 -10.93 -2.84
C VAL A 66 4.17 -12.33 -2.95
N GLY A 67 3.66 -13.33 -2.22
CA GLY A 67 4.17 -14.72 -2.27
C GLY A 67 5.63 -14.85 -1.80
N ASP A 68 6.41 -15.79 -2.35
CA ASP A 68 7.86 -15.91 -2.05
C ASP A 68 8.65 -14.78 -2.71
N GLY A 69 9.59 -14.19 -1.97
CA GLY A 69 10.51 -13.15 -2.44
C GLY A 69 11.75 -13.66 -3.15
N ARG A 70 11.95 -14.98 -3.21
CA ARG A 70 13.03 -15.60 -3.97
C ARG A 70 12.80 -15.44 -5.47
N ARG A 71 13.83 -14.97 -6.15
CA ARG A 71 13.87 -14.79 -7.59
C ARG A 71 14.50 -16.00 -8.26
N SER A 72 14.31 -16.12 -9.58
CA SER A 72 14.90 -17.17 -10.41
C SER A 72 16.43 -17.14 -10.45
N ASP A 73 17.06 -16.00 -10.13
CA ASP A 73 18.52 -15.84 -10.01
C ASP A 73 19.04 -16.15 -8.60
N GLY A 74 18.19 -16.68 -7.70
CA GLY A 74 18.54 -17.01 -6.32
C GLY A 74 18.58 -15.82 -5.36
N MET A 75 18.42 -14.60 -5.86
CA MET A 75 18.37 -13.38 -5.05
C MET A 75 16.99 -13.20 -4.40
N LYS A 76 16.93 -12.45 -3.30
CA LYS A 76 15.66 -12.03 -2.69
C LYS A 76 15.27 -10.63 -3.18
N ASP A 77 13.98 -10.37 -3.22
CA ASP A 77 13.47 -9.01 -3.46
C ASP A 77 13.83 -8.08 -2.30
N ALA A 78 14.31 -6.88 -2.65
CA ALA A 78 14.55 -5.80 -1.70
C ALA A 78 13.25 -5.17 -1.18
N TYR A 79 12.14 -5.36 -1.89
CA TYR A 79 10.81 -4.84 -1.58
C TYR A 79 9.75 -5.90 -1.88
N PHE A 80 8.55 -5.68 -1.38
CA PHE A 80 7.38 -6.50 -1.61
C PHE A 80 6.85 -6.15 -3.00
N ILE A 81 7.10 -7.07 -3.93
CA ILE A 81 6.71 -6.93 -5.34
C ILE A 81 5.69 -8.02 -5.65
N VAL A 82 4.52 -7.60 -6.13
CA VAL A 82 3.53 -8.51 -6.72
C VAL A 82 4.04 -8.94 -8.10
N ARG A 83 4.62 -10.14 -8.17
CA ARG A 83 5.26 -10.67 -9.38
C ARG A 83 4.27 -11.26 -10.38
N ASP A 84 3.24 -11.91 -9.87
CA ASP A 84 2.17 -12.54 -10.65
C ASP A 84 0.81 -12.03 -10.16
N PRO A 85 0.46 -10.76 -10.49
CA PRO A 85 -0.77 -10.17 -10.01
C PRO A 85 -1.99 -10.92 -10.57
N PRO A 86 -2.99 -11.26 -9.74
CA PRO A 86 -4.23 -11.86 -10.22
C PRO A 86 -4.89 -10.93 -11.26
N HIS A 87 -5.56 -11.52 -12.24
CA HIS A 87 -6.22 -10.72 -13.28
C HIS A 87 -7.39 -9.91 -12.69
N LEU A 88 -7.39 -8.59 -12.95
CA LEU A 88 -8.48 -7.69 -12.60
C LEU A 88 -9.29 -7.35 -13.86
N ASN A 89 -10.57 -7.70 -13.88
CA ASN A 89 -11.45 -7.33 -14.99
C ASN A 89 -11.72 -5.81 -15.01
N ILE A 90 -12.02 -5.28 -16.20
CA ILE A 90 -12.12 -3.83 -16.44
C ILE A 90 -13.25 -3.21 -15.62
N GLN A 91 -14.44 -3.81 -15.58
CA GLN A 91 -15.59 -3.26 -14.87
C GLN A 91 -15.31 -3.14 -13.36
N ARG A 92 -14.61 -4.13 -12.81
CA ARG A 92 -14.16 -4.09 -11.42
C ARG A 92 -13.05 -3.07 -11.22
N ALA A 93 -12.10 -2.96 -12.15
CA ALA A 93 -11.07 -1.92 -12.11
C ALA A 93 -11.67 -0.50 -12.16
N GLU A 94 -12.69 -0.26 -13.01
CA GLU A 94 -13.43 1.02 -13.05
C GLU A 94 -14.02 1.34 -11.68
N THR A 95 -14.71 0.37 -11.08
CA THR A 95 -15.34 0.56 -9.77
C THR A 95 -14.30 0.88 -8.69
N ILE A 96 -13.23 0.09 -8.60
CA ILE A 96 -12.21 0.27 -7.56
C ILE A 96 -11.43 1.57 -7.77
N THR A 97 -11.07 1.93 -9.00
CA THR A 97 -10.36 3.18 -9.29
C THR A 97 -11.21 4.41 -8.98
N GLN A 98 -12.50 4.34 -9.30
CA GLN A 98 -13.47 5.35 -8.91
C GLN A 98 -13.57 5.48 -7.40
N ASP A 99 -13.77 4.35 -6.70
CA ASP A 99 -13.84 4.30 -5.24
C ASP A 99 -12.59 4.90 -4.60
N PHE A 100 -11.40 4.50 -5.04
CA PHE A 100 -10.12 5.00 -4.53
C PHE A 100 -10.02 6.53 -4.67
N VAL A 101 -10.19 7.07 -5.88
CA VAL A 101 -9.99 8.51 -6.10
C VAL A 101 -11.05 9.33 -5.40
N SER A 102 -12.32 8.94 -5.46
CA SER A 102 -13.39 9.72 -4.84
C SER A 102 -13.27 9.73 -3.32
N SER A 103 -13.04 8.57 -2.70
CA SER A 103 -12.94 8.49 -1.25
C SER A 103 -11.65 9.11 -0.72
N ALA A 104 -10.54 9.04 -1.46
CA ALA A 104 -9.30 9.75 -1.10
C ALA A 104 -9.50 11.28 -1.05
N LEU A 105 -10.15 11.85 -2.08
CA LEU A 105 -10.42 13.29 -2.14
C LEU A 105 -11.36 13.74 -1.01
N VAL A 106 -12.44 12.99 -0.77
CA VAL A 106 -13.40 13.26 0.31
C VAL A 106 -12.74 13.15 1.68
N ALA A 107 -11.95 12.10 1.92
CA ALA A 107 -11.26 11.87 3.19
C ALA A 107 -10.30 13.02 3.55
N ALA A 108 -9.76 13.70 2.54
CA ALA A 108 -8.88 14.85 2.71
C ALA A 108 -9.59 16.22 2.62
N GLY A 109 -10.92 16.23 2.47
CA GLY A 109 -11.71 17.46 2.40
C GLY A 109 -11.57 18.23 1.08
N TYR A 110 -11.02 17.60 0.03
CA TYR A 110 -11.09 18.18 -1.32
C TYR A 110 -12.52 17.97 -1.85
N GLY A 111 -13.14 19.05 -2.34
CA GLY A 111 -14.54 19.04 -2.78
C GLY A 111 -14.84 18.11 -3.96
N GLU A 112 -16.11 18.06 -4.39
CA GLU A 112 -16.65 17.07 -5.35
C GLU A 112 -16.11 17.14 -6.79
N SER A 113 -15.21 18.07 -7.13
CA SER A 113 -14.64 18.14 -8.47
C SER A 113 -13.69 16.98 -8.70
N GLN A 114 -14.21 15.88 -9.25
CA GLN A 114 -13.44 14.69 -9.52
C GLN A 114 -12.69 14.77 -10.86
N PRO A 115 -11.42 14.34 -10.91
CA PRO A 115 -10.71 14.22 -12.17
C PRO A 115 -11.33 13.11 -13.04
N ALA A 116 -11.15 13.22 -14.35
CA ALA A 116 -11.47 12.14 -15.28
C ALA A 116 -10.56 10.93 -14.98
N LEU A 117 -11.14 9.73 -15.01
CA LEU A 117 -10.42 8.49 -14.78
C LEU A 117 -10.23 7.75 -16.10
N ARG A 118 -9.00 7.29 -16.35
CA ARG A 118 -8.67 6.55 -17.56
C ARG A 118 -8.06 5.21 -17.20
N LEU A 119 -8.58 4.14 -17.78
CA LEU A 119 -7.99 2.80 -17.65
C LEU A 119 -7.25 2.42 -18.92
N LEU A 120 -6.01 1.99 -18.73
CA LEU A 120 -5.09 1.61 -19.78
C LEU A 120 -4.51 0.24 -19.45
N GLU A 121 -4.30 -0.58 -20.47
CA GLU A 121 -3.50 -1.79 -20.32
C GLU A 121 -2.06 -1.49 -20.71
N GLY A 122 -1.10 -1.94 -19.89
CA GLY A 122 0.30 -1.93 -20.25
C GLY A 122 1.23 -1.31 -19.21
N LYS A 123 2.44 -0.99 -19.69
CA LYS A 123 3.48 -0.44 -18.85
C LYS A 123 3.19 1.03 -18.55
N ALA A 124 2.98 1.36 -17.28
CA ALA A 124 2.87 2.74 -16.85
C ALA A 124 4.14 3.54 -17.23
N PRO A 125 4.01 4.76 -17.79
CA PRO A 125 5.13 5.67 -18.02
C PRO A 125 5.80 6.04 -16.69
N LYS A 126 6.98 6.66 -16.76
CA LYS A 126 7.63 7.22 -15.56
C LYS A 126 6.82 8.42 -15.07
N ALA A 127 6.63 8.51 -13.76
CA ALA A 127 5.98 9.68 -13.15
C ALA A 127 6.92 10.90 -13.20
N PRO A 128 6.38 12.13 -13.29
CA PRO A 128 7.16 13.36 -13.12
C PRO A 128 7.91 13.35 -11.78
N ARG A 129 9.21 13.60 -11.81
CA ARG A 129 10.04 13.54 -10.59
C ARG A 129 10.40 14.91 -10.04
N ARG A 130 10.52 15.91 -10.92
CA ARG A 130 10.90 17.25 -10.49
C ARG A 130 9.67 18.00 -10.00
N ALA A 131 9.84 18.79 -8.93
CA ALA A 131 8.73 19.50 -8.28
C ALA A 131 8.01 20.51 -9.22
N ASP A 132 8.72 21.05 -10.20
CA ASP A 132 8.20 21.95 -11.24
C ASP A 132 7.41 21.23 -12.34
N GLU A 133 7.55 19.91 -12.47
CA GLU A 133 6.78 19.08 -13.42
C GLU A 133 5.51 18.48 -12.77
N GLN A 134 5.35 18.60 -11.45
CA GLN A 134 4.23 18.02 -10.71
C GLN A 134 3.04 18.99 -10.68
N CYS A 135 1.92 18.56 -11.25
CA CYS A 135 0.66 19.28 -11.17
C CYS A 135 0.03 19.19 -9.75
N THR A 136 -0.99 20.00 -9.50
CA THR A 136 -1.69 20.10 -8.22
C THR A 136 -2.30 18.76 -7.81
N LEU A 137 -3.04 18.12 -8.72
CA LEU A 137 -3.69 16.83 -8.47
C LEU A 137 -2.68 15.74 -8.09
N MET A 138 -1.49 15.74 -8.70
CA MET A 138 -0.43 14.80 -8.35
C MET A 138 0.10 15.05 -6.93
N LYS A 139 0.32 16.32 -6.56
CA LYS A 139 0.76 16.68 -5.20
C LYS A 139 -0.28 16.25 -4.16
N GLN A 140 -1.55 16.46 -4.46
CA GLN A 140 -2.67 16.03 -3.62
C GLN A 140 -2.67 14.51 -3.44
N LEU A 141 -2.86 13.74 -4.52
CA LEU A 141 -3.08 12.29 -4.44
C LEU A 141 -1.82 11.49 -4.09
N CYS A 142 -0.63 11.93 -4.47
CA CYS A 142 0.60 11.19 -4.21
C CYS A 142 1.31 11.60 -2.92
N ASN A 143 1.11 12.83 -2.44
CA ASN A 143 1.89 13.36 -1.32
C ASN A 143 1.00 13.84 -0.17
N GLU A 144 0.11 14.82 -0.42
CA GLU A 144 -0.64 15.50 0.65
C GLU A 144 -1.63 14.56 1.34
N ILE A 145 -2.42 13.79 0.58
CA ILE A 145 -3.43 12.88 1.15
C ILE A 145 -2.77 11.76 1.97
N PRO A 146 -1.78 11.00 1.44
CA PRO A 146 -1.09 9.99 2.23
C PRO A 146 -0.38 10.57 3.46
N SER A 147 0.23 11.74 3.34
CA SER A 147 0.89 12.40 4.48
C SER A 147 -0.13 12.85 5.54
N GLY A 148 -1.30 13.33 5.12
CA GLY A 148 -2.39 13.70 6.00
C GLY A 148 -2.94 12.49 6.76
N LEU A 149 -3.06 11.33 6.11
CA LEU A 149 -3.40 10.06 6.77
C LEU A 149 -2.32 9.65 7.78
N ALA A 150 -1.05 9.70 7.38
CA ALA A 150 0.08 9.35 8.26
C ALA A 150 0.14 10.23 9.52
N ALA A 151 -0.19 11.52 9.39
CA ALA A 151 -0.20 12.49 10.50
C ALA A 151 -1.31 12.22 11.55
N ARG A 152 -2.27 11.33 11.28
CA ARG A 152 -3.30 10.94 12.25
C ARG A 152 -2.76 10.07 13.38
N HIS A 153 -1.60 9.45 13.19
CA HIS A 153 -0.94 8.65 14.23
C HIS A 153 -0.21 9.55 15.22
N ARG A 154 -0.52 9.39 16.51
CA ARG A 154 0.16 10.13 17.59
C ARG A 154 1.65 9.76 17.63
N GLU A 155 2.51 10.75 17.82
CA GLU A 155 3.94 10.52 18.10
C GLU A 155 4.10 9.56 19.29
N GLY A 156 5.01 8.59 19.16
CA GLY A 156 5.22 7.52 20.16
C GLY A 156 4.17 6.40 20.14
N SER A 157 3.07 6.51 19.38
CA SER A 157 2.16 5.39 19.17
C SER A 157 2.83 4.25 18.41
N LEU A 158 2.32 3.02 18.56
CA LEU A 158 2.83 1.88 17.81
C LEU A 158 2.75 2.11 16.29
N GLY A 159 1.66 2.69 15.80
CA GLY A 159 1.52 3.03 14.37
C GLY A 159 2.58 4.04 13.91
N HIS A 160 2.96 5.00 14.76
CA HIS A 160 4.05 5.92 14.48
C HIS A 160 5.41 5.20 14.45
N LEU A 161 5.69 4.34 15.43
CA LEU A 161 6.95 3.58 15.52
C LEU A 161 7.15 2.59 14.37
N LEU A 162 6.07 2.00 13.84
CA LEU A 162 6.12 1.07 12.71
C LEU A 162 6.14 1.74 11.33
N SER A 163 5.99 3.07 11.28
CA SER A 163 5.82 3.83 10.03
C SER A 163 6.91 3.53 8.99
N GLU A 164 8.17 3.57 9.41
CA GLU A 164 9.32 3.37 8.53
C GLU A 164 9.39 1.92 8.03
N SER A 165 9.26 0.96 8.95
CA SER A 165 9.29 -0.47 8.61
C SER A 165 8.17 -0.88 7.66
N LEU A 166 6.98 -0.30 7.82
CA LEU A 166 5.83 -0.55 6.94
C LEU A 166 5.95 0.19 5.60
N TYR A 167 6.51 1.41 5.58
CA TYR A 167 6.80 2.11 4.33
C TYR A 167 7.77 1.31 3.45
N PHE A 168 8.80 0.73 4.06
CA PHE A 168 9.81 -0.06 3.35
C PHE A 168 9.33 -1.42 2.87
N LEU A 169 8.09 -1.83 3.17
CA LEU A 169 7.48 -2.96 2.47
C LEU A 169 7.55 -2.75 0.96
N ALA A 170 7.10 -1.60 0.45
CA ALA A 170 7.03 -1.35 -1.00
C ALA A 170 7.51 0.04 -1.44
N CYS A 171 8.09 0.83 -0.52
CA CYS A 171 8.32 2.27 -0.69
C CYS A 171 7.04 3.01 -1.12
N ASP A 172 5.94 2.66 -0.46
CA ASP A 172 4.59 3.05 -0.85
C ASP A 172 3.82 3.52 0.38
N GLN A 173 3.55 4.83 0.44
CA GLN A 173 2.87 5.42 1.59
C GLN A 173 1.43 4.95 1.69
N TRP A 174 0.73 4.75 0.57
CA TRP A 174 -0.66 4.29 0.58
C TRP A 174 -0.77 2.87 1.14
N LEU A 175 0.17 1.99 0.78
CA LEU A 175 0.25 0.64 1.34
C LEU A 175 0.60 0.67 2.84
N CYS A 176 1.54 1.54 3.22
CA CYS A 176 1.91 1.74 4.62
C CYS A 176 0.68 2.13 5.46
N GLU A 177 -0.08 3.14 5.01
CA GLU A 177 -1.29 3.58 5.70
C GLU A 177 -2.40 2.52 5.69
N TYR A 178 -2.54 1.73 4.60
CA TYR A 178 -3.48 0.61 4.58
C TYR A 178 -3.22 -0.37 5.74
N VAL A 179 -1.97 -0.79 5.92
CA VAL A 179 -1.60 -1.72 7.00
C VAL A 179 -1.70 -1.07 8.37
N ARG A 180 -1.34 0.22 8.49
CA ARG A 180 -1.33 0.95 9.77
C ARG A 180 -2.70 1.38 10.26
N GLN A 181 -3.69 1.48 9.39
CA GLN A 181 -5.00 2.03 9.69
C GLN A 181 -5.64 1.45 10.98
N PRO A 182 -5.57 0.12 11.26
CA PRO A 182 -6.13 -0.45 12.50
C PRO A 182 -5.39 0.00 13.79
N LEU A 183 -4.21 0.60 13.67
CA LEU A 183 -3.40 1.10 14.80
C LEU A 183 -3.74 2.57 15.16
N LEU A 184 -4.76 3.16 14.55
CA LEU A 184 -5.20 4.50 14.92
C LEU A 184 -5.87 4.46 16.30
N GLU A 185 -5.42 5.33 17.19
CA GLU A 185 -5.95 5.42 18.56
C GLU A 185 -7.26 6.24 18.64
N SER A 186 -7.69 6.87 17.55
CA SER A 186 -8.87 7.73 17.52
C SER A 186 -10.10 6.93 17.10
N GLU A 187 -11.18 7.05 17.89
CA GLU A 187 -12.51 6.52 17.57
C GLU A 187 -13.21 7.25 16.41
N VAL A 188 -12.57 8.27 15.81
CA VAL A 188 -13.15 8.95 14.65
C VAL A 188 -13.00 8.04 13.44
N GLU A 189 -14.03 7.21 13.24
CA GLU A 189 -14.26 6.48 12.01
C GLU A 189 -14.29 7.49 10.85
N ASN A 190 -13.30 7.39 9.98
CA ASN A 190 -13.32 8.05 8.69
C ASN A 190 -13.56 6.95 7.66
N ALA A 191 -14.83 6.65 7.42
CA ALA A 191 -15.26 5.60 6.51
C ALA A 191 -14.69 5.80 5.10
N ASP A 192 -14.47 7.05 4.68
CA ASP A 192 -13.85 7.37 3.39
C ASP A 192 -12.34 7.09 3.37
N ALA A 193 -11.63 7.34 4.47
CA ALA A 193 -10.22 6.94 4.60
C ALA A 193 -10.09 5.41 4.55
N GLU A 194 -10.96 4.69 5.24
CA GLU A 194 -10.97 3.23 5.19
C GLU A 194 -11.27 2.71 3.77
N ARG A 195 -12.31 3.27 3.14
CA ARG A 195 -12.69 2.94 1.77
C ARG A 195 -11.57 3.21 0.78
N CYS A 196 -10.85 4.33 0.90
CA CYS A 196 -9.78 4.68 -0.02
C CYS A 196 -8.57 3.76 0.14
N LEU A 197 -8.19 3.43 1.38
CA LEU A 197 -7.08 2.53 1.68
C LEU A 197 -7.38 1.10 1.21
N SER A 198 -8.59 0.60 1.46
CA SER A 198 -9.04 -0.70 0.98
C SER A 198 -9.10 -0.77 -0.55
N ALA A 199 -9.62 0.27 -1.22
CA ALA A 199 -9.62 0.35 -2.67
C ALA A 199 -8.19 0.43 -3.25
N TYR A 200 -7.30 1.18 -2.60
CA TYR A 200 -5.89 1.24 -2.99
C TYR A 200 -5.21 -0.12 -2.91
N PHE A 201 -5.40 -0.84 -1.79
CA PHE A 201 -4.80 -2.17 -1.61
C PHE A 201 -5.29 -3.15 -2.69
N GLU A 202 -6.56 -3.12 -3.04
CA GLU A 202 -7.09 -3.93 -4.16
C GLU A 202 -6.40 -3.58 -5.50
N LEU A 203 -6.20 -2.30 -5.82
CA LEU A 203 -5.44 -1.92 -7.01
C LEU A 203 -3.99 -2.42 -6.95
N TRP A 204 -3.34 -2.24 -5.81
CA TRP A 204 -1.94 -2.60 -5.60
C TRP A 204 -1.70 -4.12 -5.72
N ARG A 205 -2.54 -4.94 -5.09
CA ARG A 205 -2.43 -6.42 -5.15
C ARG A 205 -2.71 -6.97 -6.54
N HIS A 206 -3.42 -6.21 -7.38
CA HIS A 206 -3.64 -6.49 -8.80
C HIS A 206 -2.57 -5.86 -9.71
N GLY A 207 -1.49 -5.30 -9.14
CA GLY A 207 -0.36 -4.73 -9.88
C GLY A 207 -0.68 -3.43 -10.63
N VAL A 208 -1.81 -2.79 -10.33
CA VAL A 208 -2.24 -1.56 -11.00
C VAL A 208 -1.35 -0.41 -10.57
N LYS A 209 -0.96 0.43 -11.54
CA LYS A 209 -0.18 1.65 -11.29
C LYS A 209 -0.97 2.85 -11.78
N PHE A 210 -1.03 3.94 -11.03
CA PHE A 210 -1.64 5.17 -11.52
C PHE A 210 -0.61 6.26 -11.83
N ARG A 211 -0.93 7.14 -12.77
CA ARG A 211 -0.11 8.28 -13.19
C ARG A 211 -0.97 9.51 -13.41
N ILE A 212 -0.43 10.65 -13.01
CA ILE A 212 -1.07 11.96 -13.09
C ILE A 212 -0.08 12.88 -13.77
N PHE A 213 -0.50 13.47 -14.88
CA PHE A 213 0.32 14.37 -15.70
C PHE A 213 -0.28 15.78 -15.82
N ASN A 214 -1.52 15.97 -15.38
CA ASN A 214 -2.23 17.23 -15.36
C ASN A 214 -3.33 17.18 -14.29
N ASP A 215 -3.96 18.33 -14.04
CA ASP A 215 -4.98 18.48 -12.98
C ASP A 215 -6.37 17.94 -13.35
N ARG A 216 -6.54 17.38 -14.55
CA ARG A 216 -7.85 16.96 -15.06
C ARG A 216 -8.05 15.46 -15.07
N GLU A 217 -6.98 14.66 -15.07
CA GLU A 217 -7.11 13.21 -15.21
C GLU A 217 -6.12 12.40 -14.36
N VAL A 218 -6.58 11.20 -13.98
CA VAL A 218 -5.76 10.13 -13.39
C VAL A 218 -5.80 8.92 -14.32
N ALA A 219 -4.64 8.48 -14.79
CA ALA A 219 -4.52 7.29 -15.65
C ALA A 219 -4.05 6.08 -14.85
N PHE A 220 -4.86 5.03 -14.82
CA PHE A 220 -4.57 3.74 -14.19
C PHE A 220 -4.14 2.72 -15.24
N TYR A 221 -3.08 1.99 -14.95
CA TYR A 221 -2.41 1.05 -15.83
C TYR A 221 -2.55 -0.36 -15.25
N LEU A 222 -3.40 -1.17 -15.88
CA LEU A 222 -3.55 -2.59 -15.62
C LEU A 222 -2.35 -3.35 -16.21
N PRO A 223 -1.76 -4.34 -15.48
CA PRO A 223 -0.74 -5.21 -16.03
C PRO A 223 -1.21 -5.90 -17.32
N ARG A 224 -0.29 -6.10 -18.28
CA ARG A 224 -0.63 -6.85 -19.51
C ARG A 224 -1.00 -8.27 -19.17
N ARG A 225 -2.00 -8.80 -19.86
CA ARG A 225 -2.28 -10.23 -19.82
C ARG A 225 -1.14 -10.99 -20.49
N THR A 226 -0.61 -12.00 -19.79
CA THR A 226 0.35 -12.95 -20.35
C THR A 226 -0.27 -13.89 -21.38
N ASP A 227 -1.61 -13.94 -21.46
CA ASP A 227 -2.37 -14.75 -22.43
C ASP A 227 -2.58 -14.10 -23.82
N GLY A 228 -2.10 -12.87 -24.03
CA GLY A 228 -2.15 -12.20 -25.33
C GLY A 228 -3.48 -11.54 -25.71
N THR A 229 -4.47 -11.51 -24.81
CA THR A 229 -5.74 -10.80 -25.06
C THR A 229 -5.56 -9.29 -24.86
N LEU A 230 -5.65 -8.50 -25.94
CA LEU A 230 -5.53 -7.03 -25.90
C LEU A 230 -6.86 -6.37 -25.51
N ILE A 231 -6.85 -5.49 -24.50
CA ILE A 231 -7.97 -4.62 -24.16
C ILE A 231 -7.84 -3.30 -24.94
N GLN A 232 -8.90 -2.90 -25.65
CA GLN A 232 -8.99 -1.54 -26.21
C GLN A 232 -9.14 -0.52 -25.07
N ALA A 233 -8.28 0.50 -25.05
CA ALA A 233 -8.32 1.57 -24.06
C ALA A 233 -9.68 2.28 -24.03
N GLY A 234 -10.35 2.28 -22.87
CA GLY A 234 -11.54 3.09 -22.61
C GLY A 234 -11.14 4.43 -22.00
N GLN A 235 -11.60 5.54 -22.59
CA GLN A 235 -11.65 6.83 -21.89
C GLN A 235 -13.02 6.95 -21.23
N PHE A 236 -13.06 7.19 -19.92
CA PHE A 236 -14.29 7.47 -19.21
C PHE A 236 -14.38 8.97 -18.97
N ALA A 237 -15.22 9.63 -19.75
CA ALA A 237 -15.83 10.89 -19.35
C ALA A 237 -17.28 10.56 -19.00
N ARG A 238 -17.75 10.95 -17.81
CA ARG A 238 -19.20 11.03 -17.57
C ARG A 238 -19.60 12.50 -17.46
N HIS A 239 -20.69 12.78 -18.17
CA HIS A 239 -21.38 14.05 -18.34
C HIS A 239 -21.87 14.65 -17.02
#